data_AF-A0A510UJZ4-F1
#
_entry.id   AF-A0A510UJZ4-F1
#
_cell.length_a   1.000
_cell.length_b   1.000
_cell.length_c   1.000
_cell.angle_alpha   90.00
_cell.angle_beta   90.00
_cell.angle_gamma   90.00
#
_symmetry.space_group_name_H-M   'P 1'
#
loop_
_entity.id
_entity.type
_entity.pdbx_description
1 polymer ?
#
loop_
_entity_poly.entity_id
_entity_poly.type
_entity_poly.pdbx_seq_one_letter_code
_entity_poly.pdbx_strand_id
1 'polypeptide(L)' 'MLPIKTGQEALIDQIILASSQSPITPKDIHHQDQTDYHVQFVFEQLSFFGHIRQLTCGRYIRA' A
#
# COMPACT_ATOMS: atom_id res chain seq x y z
N MET A 1 -8.25 11.16 10.33
CA MET A 1 -8.77 10.19 9.33
C MET A 1 -8.29 10.66 7.98
N LEU A 2 -7.55 9.82 7.25
CA LEU A 2 -7.19 10.09 5.86
C LEU A 2 -8.46 10.30 5.04
N PRO A 3 -8.54 11.29 4.12
CA PRO A 3 -9.67 11.43 3.22
C PRO A 3 -9.57 10.33 2.16
N ILE A 4 -9.94 9.12 2.56
CA ILE A 4 -10.02 7.96 1.69
C ILE A 4 -11.30 8.15 0.87
N LYS A 5 -11.16 8.43 -0.43
CA LYS A 5 -12.32 8.47 -1.32
C LYS A 5 -12.96 7.08 -1.30
N THR A 6 -14.28 7.02 -1.16
CA THR A 6 -15.07 5.78 -1.16
C THR A 6 -14.61 4.88 -2.32
N GLY A 7 -13.97 3.75 -2.01
CA GLY A 7 -13.32 2.85 -2.99
C GLY A 7 -11.82 2.59 -2.76
N GLN A 8 -11.11 3.45 -2.03
CA GLN A 8 -9.68 3.25 -1.70
C GLN A 8 -9.46 2.42 -0.42
N GLU A 9 -10.49 2.23 0.40
CA GLU A 9 -10.42 1.45 1.65
C GLU A 9 -10.02 0.00 1.38
N ALA A 10 -10.62 -0.62 0.35
CA ALA A 10 -10.28 -1.99 -0.06
C ALA A 10 -8.82 -2.14 -0.49
N LEU A 11 -8.28 -1.14 -1.21
CA LEU A 11 -6.88 -1.11 -1.62
C LEU A 11 -5.96 -1.01 -0.40
N ILE A 12 -6.29 -0.13 0.56
CA ILE A 12 -5.51 0.04 1.78
C ILE A 12 -5.54 -1.24 2.61
N ASP A 13 -6.71 -1.84 2.81
CA ASP A 13 -6.87 -3.10 3.56
C ASP A 13 -6.07 -4.22 2.91
N GLN A 14 -6.08 -4.32 1.57
CA GLN A 14 -5.28 -5.27 0.82
C GLN A 14 -3.78 -5.05 1.06
N ILE A 15 -3.30 -3.82 1.00
CA ILE A 15 -1.87 -3.48 1.23
C ILE A 15 -1.47 -3.82 2.67
N ILE A 16 -2.28 -3.45 3.66
CA ILE A 16 -1.99 -3.70 5.08
C ILE A 16 -2.01 -5.20 5.39
N LEU A 17 -2.98 -5.94 4.85
CA LEU A 17 -3.05 -7.38 5.03
C LEU A 17 -1.85 -8.08 4.38
N ALA A 18 -1.54 -7.76 3.12
CA ALA A 18 -0.46 -8.39 2.38
C ALA A 18 0.91 -8.08 3.00
N SER A 19 1.14 -6.83 3.41
CA SER A 19 2.38 -6.40 4.09
C SER A 19 2.53 -6.97 5.51
N SER A 20 1.44 -7.44 6.14
CA SER A 20 1.49 -8.17 7.41
C SER A 20 1.96 -9.62 7.25
N GLN A 21 1.73 -10.21 6.07
CA GLN A 21 2.04 -11.62 5.80
C GLN A 21 3.44 -11.78 5.19
N SER A 22 3.83 -10.86 4.31
CA SER A 22 5.13 -10.92 3.63
C SER A 22 5.57 -9.53 3.13
N PRO A 23 6.86 -9.33 2.83
CA PRO A 23 7.33 -8.12 2.17
C PRO A 23 6.74 -8.00 0.75
N ILE A 24 6.04 -6.90 0.48
CA ILE A 24 5.33 -6.64 -0.80
C ILE A 24 5.89 -5.41 -1.53
N THR A 25 5.54 -5.26 -2.80
CA THR A 25 5.80 -4.08 -3.63
C THR A 25 4.48 -3.53 -4.19
N PRO A 26 4.45 -2.27 -4.65
CA PRO A 26 3.28 -1.73 -5.34
C PRO A 26 2.82 -2.58 -6.53
N LYS A 27 3.76 -3.28 -7.20
CA LYS A 27 3.46 -4.15 -8.36
C LYS A 27 2.75 -5.44 -7.98
N ASP A 28 2.82 -5.86 -6.71
CA ASP A 28 2.14 -7.06 -6.23
C ASP A 28 0.63 -6.82 -5.99
N ILE A 29 0.21 -5.55 -6.01
CA ILE A 29 -1.15 -5.14 -5.71
C ILE A 29 -1.89 -4.84 -7.02
N HIS A 30 -2.65 -5.83 -7.47
CA HIS A 30 -3.53 -5.69 -8.62
C HIS A 30 -4.93 -5.29 -8.15
N HIS A 31 -5.33 -4.04 -8.42
CA HIS A 31 -6.70 -3.57 -8.21
C HIS A 31 -7.28 -3.14 -9.55
N GLN A 32 -8.40 -3.74 -9.95
CA GLN A 32 -9.13 -3.32 -11.15
C GLN A 32 -9.48 -1.83 -10.99
N ASP A 33 -9.28 -1.06 -12.06
CA ASP A 33 -9.51 0.39 -12.14
C ASP A 33 -8.52 1.32 -11.41
N GLN A 34 -7.37 0.81 -10.94
CA GLN A 34 -6.30 1.65 -10.41
C GLN A 34 -5.05 1.59 -11.29
N THR A 35 -4.45 2.76 -11.53
CA THR A 35 -3.17 2.84 -12.25
C THR A 35 -2.02 2.47 -11.32
N ASP A 36 -0.94 1.92 -11.87
CA ASP A 36 0.29 1.62 -11.12
C ASP A 36 0.79 2.84 -10.33
N TYR A 37 0.65 4.03 -10.92
CA TYR A 37 0.98 5.29 -10.27
C TYR A 37 0.13 5.54 -9.01
N HIS A 38 -1.17 5.25 -9.07
CA HIS A 38 -2.05 5.41 -7.92
C HIS A 38 -1.68 4.45 -6.79
N VAL A 39 -1.42 3.19 -7.11
CA VAL A 39 -0.99 2.19 -6.13
C VAL A 39 0.33 2.61 -5.48
N GLN A 40 1.31 3.04 -6.27
CA GLN A 40 2.57 3.56 -5.74
C GLN A 40 2.36 4.76 -4.81
N PHE A 41 1.51 5.72 -5.18
CA PHE A 41 1.20 6.86 -4.34
C PHE A 41 0.59 6.45 -2.99
N VAL A 42 -0.28 5.43 -2.97
CA VAL A 42 -0.85 4.90 -1.72
C VAL A 42 0.23 4.28 -0.83
N PHE A 43 1.20 3.55 -1.39
CA PHE A 43 2.34 3.03 -0.62
C PHE A 43 3.17 4.16 0.00
N GLU A 44 3.42 5.24 -0.75
CA GLU A 44 4.14 6.41 -0.24
C GLU A 44 3.38 7.07 0.92
N GLN A 45 2.05 7.23 0.79
CA GLN A 45 1.21 7.75 1.88
C GLN A 45 1.26 6.83 3.11
N LEU A 46 1.04 5.51 2.93
CA LEU A 46 1.06 4.57 4.05
C LEU A 46 2.43 4.50 4.73
N SER A 47 3.51 4.63 3.95
CA SER A 47 4.86 4.71 4.51
C SER A 47 5.10 6.02 5.27
N PHE A 48 4.57 7.13 4.76
CA PHE A 48 4.66 8.44 5.41
C PHE A 48 3.91 8.47 6.74
N PHE A 49 2.72 7.85 6.82
CA PHE A 49 1.95 7.73 8.06
C PHE A 49 2.46 6.63 9.01
N GLY A 50 3.51 5.89 8.62
CA GLY A 50 4.09 4.84 9.45
C GLY A 50 3.22 3.59 9.58
N HIS A 51 2.36 3.30 8.59
CA HIS A 51 1.59 2.06 8.54
C HIS A 51 2.40 0.91 7.91
N ILE A 52 3.26 1.25 6.97
CA ILE A 52 4.21 0.32 6.35
C ILE A 52 5.61 0.93 6.39
N ARG A 53 6.63 0.07 6.34
CA ARG A 53 8.04 0.47 6.30
C ARG A 53 8.70 -0.11 5.07
N GLN A 54 9.38 0.76 4.31
CA GLN A 54 10.21 0.33 3.19
C GLN A 54 11.52 -0.31 3.69
N LEU A 55 11.83 -1.47 3.14
CA LEU A 55 13.09 -2.19 3.32
C LEU A 55 14.13 -1.72 2.30
N THR A 56 15.40 -2.01 2.55
CA THR A 56 16.53 -1.69 1.65
C THR A 56 16.39 -2.30 0.26
N CYS A 57 15.62 -3.40 0.12
CA CYS A 57 15.35 -4.06 -1.16
C CYS A 57 14.16 -3.45 -1.93
N GLY A 58 13.60 -2.33 -1.48
CA GLY A 58 12.46 -1.66 -2.12
C GLY A 58 11.10 -2.30 -1.84
N ARG A 59 11.05 -3.38 -1.04
CA ARG A 59 9.82 -4.00 -0.54
C ARG A 59 9.31 -3.29 0.71
N TYR A 60 8.05 -3.48 1.04
CA TYR A 60 7.37 -2.90 2.18
C TYR A 60 6.84 -3.99 3.09
N ILE A 61 7.00 -3.80 4.40
CA ILE A 61 6.38 -4.62 5.45
C ILE A 61 5.48 -3.75 6.30
N ARG A 62 4.55 -4.34 7.04
CA ARG A 62 3.81 -3.61 8.06
C ARG A 62 4.78 -3.09 9.12
N ALA A 63 4.63 -1.81 9.47
CA ALA A 63 5.46 -1.14 10.48
C ALA A 63 5.08 -1.57 11.90
#